data_AF-K0NJ14-F1
#
_entry.id   AF-K0NJ14-F1
#
_cell.length_a   1.000
_cell.length_b   1.000
_cell.length_c   1.000
_cell.angle_alpha   90.00
_cell.angle_beta   90.00
_cell.angle_gamma   90.00
#
_symmetry.space_group_name_H-M   'P 1'
#
loop_
_entity.id
_entity.type
_entity.pdbx_description
1 polymer ?
#
loop_
_entity_poly.entity_id
_entity_poly.type
_entity_poly.pdbx_seq_one_letter_code
_entity_poly.pdbx_strand_id
1 'polypeptide(L)'
;MFKLYKKANHSDYGLIIAAVVLLLMFNLSFLYYVQNKQRDIERHHAQSLANNFSRILNEEMKNSLSLTTTLKEVILSHDGKVTNFNETSADLLKNSSAVRALQLAPAGKVTYIYPLKGNEAGKIDLLKDPVRAPLAKYAISHKTTVIQGPTTLKQGGKGLIIRTPIFIKKSSGASPSPLSRFRRFLPVLIKTSAPLATTTS
;
A
#
# COMPACT_ATOMS: atom_id res chain seq x y z
N MET A 1 76.96 15.80 -22.82
CA MET A 1 77.25 14.91 -21.69
C MET A 1 76.12 13.86 -21.59
N PHE A 2 76.06 12.91 -22.53
CA PHE A 2 75.09 11.82 -22.55
C PHE A 2 75.59 10.70 -21.63
N LYS A 3 75.02 10.60 -20.42
CA LYS A 3 75.34 9.50 -19.50
C LYS A 3 74.75 8.20 -20.05
N LEU A 4 75.67 7.32 -20.45
CA LEU A 4 75.59 5.87 -20.59
C LEU A 4 74.32 5.23 -20.03
N TYR A 5 73.46 4.74 -20.92
CA TYR A 5 72.43 3.76 -20.60
C TYR A 5 73.15 2.45 -20.24
N LYS A 6 73.32 2.17 -18.95
CA LYS A 6 73.91 0.92 -18.45
C LYS A 6 73.10 -0.24 -19.05
N LYS A 7 73.77 -1.15 -19.77
CA LYS A 7 73.14 -2.33 -20.39
C LYS A 7 72.45 -3.12 -19.27
N ALA A 8 71.12 -3.15 -19.28
CA ALA A 8 70.32 -3.80 -18.26
C ALA A 8 70.71 -5.28 -18.18
N ASN A 9 70.99 -5.77 -16.97
CA ASN A 9 71.27 -7.19 -16.76
C ASN A 9 69.97 -7.98 -16.91
N HIS A 10 70.04 -9.27 -17.27
CA HIS A 10 68.87 -10.12 -17.44
C HIS A 10 67.94 -10.13 -16.20
N SER A 11 68.50 -9.90 -15.01
CA SER A 11 67.78 -9.73 -13.73
C SER A 11 66.88 -8.48 -13.67
N ASP A 12 67.24 -7.41 -14.37
CA ASP A 12 66.53 -6.12 -14.30
C ASP A 12 65.18 -6.19 -15.05
N TYR A 13 65.13 -6.96 -16.14
CA TYR A 13 63.89 -7.23 -16.87
C TYR A 13 62.88 -8.04 -16.05
N GLY A 14 63.36 -8.98 -15.23
CA GLY A 14 62.50 -9.75 -14.32
C GLY A 14 61.83 -8.86 -13.27
N LEU A 15 62.58 -7.91 -12.71
CA LEU A 15 62.07 -6.91 -11.75
C LEU A 15 61.01 -5.99 -12.38
N ILE A 16 61.23 -5.53 -13.60
CA ILE A 16 60.27 -4.67 -14.33
C ILE A 16 58.98 -5.45 -14.61
N ILE A 17 59.07 -6.69 -15.10
CA ILE A 17 57.89 -7.53 -15.37
C ILE A 17 57.11 -7.79 -14.07
N ALA A 18 57.79 -8.12 -12.97
CA ALA A 18 57.15 -8.33 -11.67
C ALA A 18 56.42 -7.06 -11.19
N ALA A 19 57.03 -5.89 -11.34
CA ALA A 19 56.41 -4.62 -10.99
C ALA A 19 55.16 -4.31 -11.83
N VAL A 20 55.22 -4.58 -13.14
CA VAL A 20 54.06 -4.41 -14.05
C VAL A 20 52.93 -5.36 -13.68
N VAL A 21 53.24 -6.63 -13.38
CA VAL A 21 52.23 -7.60 -12.94
C VAL A 21 51.58 -7.18 -11.62
N LEU A 22 52.37 -6.72 -10.64
CA LEU A 22 51.86 -6.21 -9.38
C LEU A 22 50.94 -5.00 -9.56
N LEU A 23 51.36 -4.05 -10.40
CA LEU A 23 50.55 -2.89 -10.74
C LEU A 23 49.23 -3.30 -11.42
N LEU A 24 49.28 -4.27 -12.34
CA LEU A 24 48.10 -4.79 -13.01
C LEU A 24 47.13 -5.44 -11.99
N MET A 25 47.65 -6.31 -11.12
CA MET A 25 46.85 -6.95 -10.06
C MET A 25 46.22 -5.91 -9.11
N PHE A 26 46.97 -4.87 -8.74
CA PHE A 26 46.44 -3.79 -7.91
C PHE A 26 45.30 -3.05 -8.60
N ASN A 27 45.44 -2.70 -9.88
CA ASN A 27 44.40 -2.02 -10.64
C ASN A 27 43.14 -2.89 -10.81
N LEU A 28 43.28 -4.19 -11.10
CA LEU A 28 42.14 -5.11 -11.18
C LEU A 28 41.43 -5.24 -9.82
N SER A 29 42.18 -5.38 -8.72
CA SER A 29 41.63 -5.50 -7.38
C SER A 29 40.89 -4.21 -6.96
N PHE A 30 41.47 -3.04 -7.26
CA PHE A 30 40.83 -1.76 -7.03
C PHE A 30 39.55 -1.59 -7.84
N LEU A 31 39.56 -1.94 -9.14
CA LEU A 31 38.37 -1.90 -9.98
C LEU A 31 37.27 -2.84 -9.47
N TYR A 32 37.64 -4.07 -9.08
CA TYR A 32 36.72 -5.03 -8.49
C TYR A 32 36.10 -4.51 -7.20
N TYR A 33 36.91 -3.90 -6.31
CA TYR A 33 36.45 -3.27 -5.08
C TYR A 33 35.43 -2.15 -5.34
N VAL A 34 35.73 -1.25 -6.27
CA VAL A 34 34.83 -0.14 -6.64
C VAL A 34 33.52 -0.67 -7.23
N GLN A 35 33.57 -1.66 -8.11
CA GLN A 35 32.38 -2.25 -8.71
C GLN A 35 31.51 -2.94 -7.65
N ASN A 36 32.10 -3.69 -6.71
CA ASN A 36 31.34 -4.32 -5.64
C ASN A 36 30.67 -3.26 -4.74
N LYS A 37 31.38 -2.17 -4.42
CA LYS A 37 30.80 -1.07 -3.64
C LYS A 37 29.63 -0.39 -4.34
N GLN A 38 29.70 -0.19 -5.65
CA GLN A 38 28.57 0.36 -6.42
C GLN A 38 27.34 -0.56 -6.35
N ARG A 39 27.54 -1.89 -6.52
CA ARG A 39 26.44 -2.86 -6.42
C ARG A 39 25.82 -2.88 -5.03
N ASP A 40 26.62 -2.73 -3.98
CA ASP A 40 26.11 -2.65 -2.61
C ASP A 40 25.30 -1.37 -2.38
N ILE A 41 25.76 -0.22 -2.89
CA ILE A 41 25.01 1.04 -2.83
C ILE A 41 23.68 0.93 -3.59
N GLU A 42 23.68 0.40 -4.80
CA GLU A 42 22.45 0.17 -5.58
C GLU A 42 21.47 -0.74 -4.84
N ARG A 43 21.96 -1.84 -4.25
CA ARG A 43 21.15 -2.75 -3.44
C ARG A 43 20.59 -2.04 -2.21
N HIS A 44 21.40 -1.28 -1.49
CA HIS A 44 20.93 -0.52 -0.32
C HIS A 44 19.91 0.55 -0.68
N HIS A 45 20.07 1.22 -1.83
CA HIS A 45 19.10 2.17 -2.34
C HIS A 45 17.79 1.48 -2.71
N ALA A 46 17.84 0.36 -3.43
CA ALA A 46 16.66 -0.42 -3.78
C ALA A 46 15.94 -0.96 -2.53
N GLN A 47 16.67 -1.47 -1.55
CA GLN A 47 16.13 -1.93 -0.26
C GLN A 47 15.49 -0.77 0.52
N SER A 48 16.17 0.38 0.59
CA SER A 48 15.65 1.55 1.29
C SER A 48 14.38 2.08 0.63
N LEU A 49 14.33 2.08 -0.71
CA LEU A 49 13.13 2.43 -1.46
C LEU A 49 11.98 1.44 -1.18
N ALA A 50 12.24 0.14 -1.23
CA ALA A 50 11.25 -0.89 -0.93
C ALA A 50 10.73 -0.82 0.51
N ASN A 51 11.63 -0.57 1.48
CA ASN A 51 11.29 -0.41 2.89
C ASN A 51 10.45 0.85 3.11
N ASN A 52 10.84 1.97 2.50
CA ASN A 52 10.08 3.21 2.57
C ASN A 52 8.69 3.05 1.96
N PHE A 53 8.59 2.40 0.81
CA PHE A 53 7.31 2.12 0.17
C PHE A 53 6.42 1.23 1.04
N SER A 54 6.98 0.16 1.60
CA SER A 54 6.27 -0.75 2.51
C SER A 54 5.80 -0.03 3.77
N ARG A 55 6.63 0.87 4.32
CA ARG A 55 6.29 1.69 5.48
C ARG A 55 5.13 2.62 5.18
N ILE A 56 5.20 3.37 4.08
CA ILE A 56 4.13 4.29 3.65
C ILE A 56 2.82 3.53 3.46
N LEU A 57 2.84 2.42 2.72
CA LEU A 57 1.65 1.58 2.54
C LEU A 57 1.08 1.07 3.86
N ASN A 58 1.93 0.59 4.77
CA ASN A 58 1.49 0.11 6.08
C ASN A 58 0.87 1.23 6.93
N GLU A 59 1.43 2.43 6.89
CA GLU A 59 0.89 3.62 7.55
C GLU A 59 -0.49 3.99 6.98
N GLU A 60 -0.62 4.06 5.65
CA GLU A 60 -1.89 4.35 4.97
C GLU A 60 -2.99 3.32 5.27
N MET A 61 -2.63 2.03 5.29
CA MET A 61 -3.53 0.94 5.62
C MET A 61 -3.98 0.98 7.07
N LYS A 62 -3.04 1.21 8.01
CA LYS A 62 -3.35 1.37 9.45
C LYS A 62 -4.28 2.55 9.68
N ASN A 63 -4.00 3.70 9.06
CA ASN A 63 -4.84 4.88 9.15
C ASN A 63 -6.26 4.58 8.63
N SER A 64 -6.37 3.96 7.46
CA SER A 64 -7.67 3.63 6.87
C SER A 64 -8.50 2.65 7.72
N LEU A 65 -7.85 1.62 8.29
CA LEU A 65 -8.48 0.70 9.24
C LEU A 65 -8.92 1.41 10.52
N SER A 66 -8.11 2.35 11.02
CA SER A 66 -8.46 3.18 12.18
C SER A 66 -9.71 4.03 11.91
N LEU A 67 -9.76 4.76 10.79
CA LEU A 67 -10.95 5.54 10.40
C LEU A 67 -12.20 4.67 10.30
N THR A 68 -12.07 3.49 9.69
CA THR A 68 -13.16 2.52 9.55
C THR A 68 -13.64 2.03 10.91
N THR A 69 -12.72 1.78 11.83
CA THR A 69 -13.02 1.31 13.19
C THR A 69 -13.71 2.40 13.99
N THR A 70 -13.16 3.63 13.99
CA THR A 70 -13.75 4.78 14.68
C THR A 70 -15.17 5.04 14.21
N LEU A 71 -15.40 5.10 12.89
CA LEU A 71 -16.73 5.34 12.33
C LEU A 71 -17.71 4.20 12.64
N LYS A 72 -17.24 2.94 12.68
CA LYS A 72 -18.03 1.81 13.15
C LYS A 72 -18.44 1.99 14.62
N GLU A 73 -17.52 2.34 15.51
CA GLU A 73 -17.83 2.53 16.93
C GLU A 73 -18.81 3.70 17.16
N VAL A 74 -18.65 4.82 16.44
CA VAL A 74 -19.60 5.95 16.47
C VAL A 74 -21.00 5.51 16.04
N ILE A 75 -21.11 4.67 15.01
CA ILE A 75 -22.41 4.14 14.57
C ILE A 75 -23.01 3.22 15.64
N LEU A 76 -22.18 2.37 16.27
CA LEU A 76 -22.64 1.45 17.31
C LEU A 76 -23.07 2.19 18.59
N SER A 77 -22.40 3.28 18.97
CA SER A 77 -22.75 4.07 20.15
C SER A 77 -24.10 4.78 20.03
N HIS A 78 -24.59 5.00 18.81
CA HIS A 78 -25.90 5.60 18.53
C HIS A 78 -26.97 4.53 18.22
N ASP A 79 -26.84 3.31 18.76
CA ASP A 79 -27.72 2.16 18.49
C ASP A 79 -27.85 1.84 16.98
N GLY A 80 -26.80 2.13 16.22
CA GLY A 80 -26.85 2.01 14.78
C GLY A 80 -27.72 3.07 14.11
N LYS A 81 -27.99 4.23 14.70
CA LYS A 81 -28.48 5.40 13.97
C LYS A 81 -27.30 6.11 13.29
N VAL A 82 -27.55 6.65 12.10
CA VAL A 82 -26.56 7.42 11.34
C VAL A 82 -26.94 8.87 11.47
N THR A 83 -26.35 9.57 12.43
CA THR A 83 -26.44 11.02 12.58
C THR A 83 -25.14 11.63 12.08
N ASN A 84 -25.24 12.76 11.39
CA ASN A 84 -24.09 13.62 11.04
C ASN A 84 -22.96 12.92 10.25
N PHE A 85 -23.26 11.88 9.46
CA PHE A 85 -22.25 11.11 8.72
C PHE A 85 -21.28 11.97 7.92
N ASN A 86 -21.77 13.01 7.25
CA ASN A 86 -20.93 13.89 6.44
C ASN A 86 -19.95 14.70 7.30
N GLU A 87 -20.38 15.22 8.45
CA GLU A 87 -19.51 15.98 9.36
C GLU A 87 -18.47 15.07 10.00
N THR A 88 -18.89 13.92 10.55
CA THR A 88 -17.96 12.94 11.12
C THR A 88 -16.97 12.45 10.05
N SER A 89 -17.43 12.18 8.83
CA SER A 89 -16.55 11.78 7.74
C SER A 89 -15.60 12.90 7.31
N ALA A 90 -16.05 14.15 7.31
CA ALA A 90 -15.20 15.31 7.03
C ALA A 90 -14.07 15.42 8.05
N ASP A 91 -14.40 15.34 9.34
CA ASP A 91 -13.42 15.43 10.42
C ASP A 91 -12.42 14.28 10.39
N LEU A 92 -12.89 13.06 10.13
CA LEU A 92 -12.05 11.88 9.97
C LEU A 92 -11.10 11.97 8.77
N LEU A 93 -11.55 12.58 7.66
CA LEU A 93 -10.73 12.73 6.45
C LEU A 93 -9.77 13.92 6.49
N LYS A 94 -9.97 14.92 7.36
CA LYS A 94 -9.04 16.07 7.48
C LYS A 94 -7.58 15.65 7.66
N ASN A 95 -7.36 14.56 8.39
CA ASN A 95 -6.03 14.04 8.71
C ASN A 95 -5.60 12.85 7.82
N SER A 96 -6.35 12.55 6.74
CA SER A 96 -6.08 11.41 5.86
C SER A 96 -6.14 11.77 4.39
N SER A 97 -4.97 11.93 3.76
CA SER A 97 -4.84 12.23 2.33
C SER A 97 -4.96 11.00 1.42
N ALA A 98 -4.74 9.80 1.95
CA ALA A 98 -4.80 8.55 1.18
C ALA A 98 -6.23 8.06 0.92
N VAL A 99 -7.18 8.44 1.78
CA VAL A 99 -8.58 7.98 1.68
C VAL A 99 -9.34 8.87 0.71
N ARG A 100 -9.88 8.26 -0.35
CA ARG A 100 -10.68 8.94 -1.37
C ARG A 100 -12.09 9.26 -0.89
N ALA A 101 -12.71 8.29 -0.22
CA ALA A 101 -14.08 8.40 0.25
C ALA A 101 -14.39 7.41 1.38
N LEU A 102 -15.18 7.87 2.33
CA LEU A 102 -15.88 7.03 3.29
C LEU A 102 -17.30 6.78 2.78
N GLN A 103 -17.74 5.53 2.87
CA GLN A 103 -19.07 5.12 2.45
C GLN A 103 -19.76 4.36 3.55
N LEU A 104 -21.09 4.42 3.57
CA LEU A 104 -21.93 3.56 4.39
C LEU A 104 -22.99 2.92 3.51
N ALA A 105 -23.12 1.61 3.63
CA ALA A 105 -24.04 0.79 2.87
C ALA A 105 -25.00 0.01 3.77
N PRO A 106 -26.08 0.64 4.26
CA PRO A 106 -27.16 -0.03 4.94
C PRO A 106 -27.78 -1.13 4.06
N ALA A 107 -27.98 -2.31 4.63
CA ALA A 107 -28.50 -3.50 3.93
C ALA A 107 -27.74 -3.89 2.65
N GLY A 108 -26.46 -3.47 2.52
CA GLY A 108 -25.66 -3.74 1.33
C GLY A 108 -25.75 -2.70 0.21
N LYS A 109 -26.67 -1.73 0.31
CA LYS A 109 -26.78 -0.63 -0.66
C LYS A 109 -26.07 0.60 -0.15
N VAL A 110 -25.10 1.13 -0.91
CA VAL A 110 -24.37 2.37 -0.56
C VAL A 110 -25.34 3.55 -0.62
N THR A 111 -25.69 4.11 0.55
CA THR A 111 -26.59 5.27 0.66
C THR A 111 -25.85 6.54 1.08
N TYR A 112 -24.77 6.42 1.86
CA TYR A 112 -23.96 7.56 2.28
C TYR A 112 -22.56 7.47 1.68
N ILE A 113 -22.06 8.60 1.19
CA ILE A 113 -20.73 8.74 0.57
C ILE A 113 -20.22 10.14 0.91
N TYR A 114 -19.00 10.22 1.44
CA TYR A 114 -18.31 11.48 1.68
C TYR A 114 -16.83 11.40 1.27
N PRO A 115 -16.29 12.40 0.55
CA PRO A 115 -17.02 13.45 -0.13
C PRO A 115 -17.86 12.87 -1.28
N LEU A 116 -19.05 13.43 -1.53
CA LEU A 116 -19.92 12.94 -2.60
C LEU A 116 -19.39 13.29 -3.99
N LYS A 117 -18.83 14.50 -4.14
CA LYS A 117 -18.32 15.03 -5.42
C LYS A 117 -17.26 14.11 -6.01
N GLY A 118 -17.51 13.57 -7.21
CA GLY A 118 -16.61 12.66 -7.91
C GLY A 118 -16.63 11.21 -7.39
N ASN A 119 -17.59 10.88 -6.51
CA ASN A 119 -17.75 9.57 -5.89
C ASN A 119 -19.19 9.03 -6.04
N GLU A 120 -20.06 9.71 -6.79
CA GLU A 120 -21.49 9.44 -6.95
C GLU A 120 -21.76 8.06 -7.55
N ALA A 121 -20.91 7.63 -8.49
CA ALA A 121 -20.96 6.30 -9.11
C ALA A 121 -20.77 5.14 -8.11
N GLY A 122 -20.40 5.44 -6.87
CA GLY A 122 -20.33 4.48 -5.77
C GLY A 122 -21.69 4.10 -5.16
N LYS A 123 -22.79 4.80 -5.49
CA LYS A 123 -24.15 4.51 -4.97
C LYS A 123 -24.74 3.26 -5.64
N ILE A 124 -24.22 2.09 -5.28
CA ILE A 124 -24.63 0.80 -5.84
C ILE A 124 -25.09 -0.18 -4.76
N ASP A 125 -25.74 -1.25 -5.19
CA ASP A 125 -26.00 -2.42 -4.36
C ASP A 125 -24.79 -3.37 -4.41
N LEU A 126 -24.03 -3.43 -3.32
CA LEU A 126 -22.80 -4.22 -3.21
C LEU A 126 -23.06 -5.72 -3.28
N LEU A 127 -24.26 -6.16 -2.87
CA LEU A 127 -24.62 -7.57 -2.80
C LEU A 127 -25.14 -8.10 -4.13
N LYS A 128 -25.52 -7.20 -5.05
CA LYS A 128 -25.96 -7.52 -6.42
C LYS A 128 -24.89 -7.29 -7.49
N ASP A 129 -23.82 -6.55 -7.18
CA ASP A 129 -22.70 -6.35 -8.10
C ASP A 129 -21.88 -7.64 -8.24
N PRO A 130 -21.73 -8.23 -9.44
CA PRO A 130 -21.09 -9.53 -9.63
C PRO A 130 -19.61 -9.55 -9.22
N VAL A 131 -18.93 -8.41 -9.27
CA VAL A 131 -17.50 -8.28 -8.93
C VAL A 131 -17.31 -8.09 -7.42
N ARG A 132 -18.23 -7.39 -6.75
CA ARG A 132 -18.11 -7.00 -5.34
C ARG A 132 -18.86 -7.93 -4.40
N ALA A 133 -19.94 -8.55 -4.86
CA ALA A 133 -20.80 -9.42 -4.06
C ALA A 133 -20.06 -10.61 -3.45
N PRO A 134 -19.16 -11.34 -4.14
CA PRO A 134 -18.49 -12.49 -3.53
C PRO A 134 -17.69 -12.10 -2.28
N LEU A 135 -16.88 -11.04 -2.39
CA LEU A 135 -16.03 -10.56 -1.30
C LEU A 135 -16.84 -9.90 -0.18
N ALA A 136 -17.90 -9.16 -0.55
CA ALA A 136 -18.83 -8.60 0.43
C ALA A 136 -19.53 -9.72 1.24
N LYS A 137 -20.07 -10.73 0.56
CA LYS A 137 -20.72 -11.89 1.21
C LYS A 137 -19.74 -12.63 2.12
N TYR A 138 -18.49 -12.82 1.69
CA TYR A 138 -17.44 -13.41 2.51
C TYR A 138 -17.18 -12.61 3.79
N ALA A 139 -17.09 -11.28 3.69
CA ALA A 139 -16.90 -10.40 4.84
C ALA A 139 -18.04 -10.54 5.85
N ILE A 140 -19.29 -10.62 5.37
CA ILE A 140 -20.47 -10.82 6.22
C ILE A 140 -20.43 -12.18 6.90
N SER A 141 -20.22 -13.25 6.13
CA SER A 141 -20.31 -14.63 6.66
C SER A 141 -19.24 -14.90 7.71
N HIS A 142 -18.03 -14.35 7.52
CA HIS A 142 -16.89 -14.54 8.42
C HIS A 142 -16.74 -13.41 9.44
N LYS A 143 -17.63 -12.41 9.43
CA LYS A 143 -17.58 -11.23 10.32
C LYS A 143 -16.21 -10.55 10.35
N THR A 144 -15.55 -10.51 9.19
CA THR A 144 -14.17 -10.03 9.06
C THR A 144 -14.08 -8.84 8.12
N THR A 145 -13.09 -7.98 8.38
CA THR A 145 -12.74 -6.90 7.46
C THR A 145 -12.01 -7.49 6.26
N VAL A 146 -12.43 -7.11 5.06
CA VAL A 146 -11.80 -7.55 3.82
C VAL A 146 -11.21 -6.37 3.08
N ILE A 147 -10.10 -6.62 2.40
CA ILE A 147 -9.42 -5.64 1.55
C ILE A 147 -9.47 -6.16 0.11
N GLN A 148 -9.82 -5.30 -0.84
CA GLN A 148 -9.88 -5.60 -2.26
C GLN A 148 -9.06 -4.60 -3.07
N GLY A 149 -8.06 -5.07 -3.81
CA GLY A 149 -7.45 -4.31 -4.88
C GLY A 149 -6.05 -4.83 -5.27
N PRO A 150 -5.29 -4.07 -6.07
CA PRO A 150 -5.70 -2.86 -6.79
C PRO A 150 -6.78 -3.17 -7.84
N THR A 151 -7.90 -2.46 -7.80
CA THR A 151 -9.01 -2.66 -8.75
C THR A 151 -9.46 -1.32 -9.33
N THR A 152 -10.06 -1.36 -10.51
CA THR A 152 -10.71 -0.20 -11.10
C THR A 152 -11.93 0.19 -10.26
N LEU A 153 -11.97 1.44 -9.82
CA LEU A 153 -13.10 1.99 -9.08
C LEU A 153 -14.19 2.43 -10.08
N LYS A 154 -15.47 2.26 -9.71
CA LYS A 154 -16.59 2.79 -10.52
C LYS A 154 -16.57 4.32 -10.62
N GLN A 155 -15.89 4.96 -9.67
CA GLN A 155 -15.68 6.40 -9.59
C GLN A 155 -14.50 6.88 -10.46
N GLY A 156 -13.84 5.96 -11.18
CA GLY A 156 -12.63 6.22 -11.96
C GLY A 156 -11.34 5.98 -11.18
N GLY A 157 -10.29 5.59 -11.90
CA GLY A 157 -8.96 5.31 -11.35
C GLY A 157 -8.82 3.91 -10.73
N LYS A 158 -7.63 3.65 -10.17
CA LYS A 158 -7.31 2.44 -9.39
C LYS A 158 -7.33 2.76 -7.90
N GLY A 159 -7.77 1.79 -7.10
CA GLY A 159 -7.88 1.95 -5.65
C GLY A 159 -7.89 0.63 -4.91
N LEU A 160 -7.74 0.74 -3.60
CA LEU A 160 -8.00 -0.32 -2.63
C LEU A 160 -9.35 -0.03 -1.97
N ILE A 161 -10.12 -1.08 -1.73
CA ILE A 161 -11.42 -1.00 -1.06
C ILE A 161 -11.35 -1.84 0.20
N ILE A 162 -11.42 -1.20 1.36
CA ILE A 162 -11.56 -1.87 2.65
C ILE A 162 -13.05 -1.94 2.97
N ARG A 163 -13.54 -3.11 3.38
CA ARG A 163 -14.95 -3.29 3.77
C ARG A 163 -15.02 -3.93 5.14
N THR A 164 -15.58 -3.18 6.08
CA THR A 164 -15.86 -3.67 7.42
C THR A 164 -17.36 -3.89 7.59
N PRO A 165 -17.83 -5.12 7.85
CA PRO A 165 -19.23 -5.37 8.16
C PRO A 165 -19.57 -4.86 9.56
N ILE A 166 -20.75 -4.24 9.72
CA ILE A 166 -21.26 -3.75 11.01
C ILE A 166 -22.51 -4.56 11.39
N PHE A 167 -22.48 -5.13 12.59
CA PHE A 167 -23.56 -5.93 13.17
C PHE A 167 -24.16 -5.18 14.36
N ILE A 168 -25.44 -4.82 14.27
CA ILE A 168 -26.15 -4.15 15.37
C ILE A 168 -26.91 -5.24 16.15
N LYS A 169 -26.68 -5.35 17.45
CA LYS A 169 -27.37 -6.32 18.32
C LYS A 169 -28.78 -5.78 18.58
N LYS A 170 -29.82 -6.55 18.24
CA LYS A 170 -31.19 -6.27 18.70
C LYS A 170 -31.32 -6.81 20.13
N SER A 171 -31.97 -6.09 21.04
CA SER A 171 -32.12 -6.49 22.45
C SER A 171 -33.03 -7.72 22.67
N SER A 172 -33.52 -8.37 21.61
CA SER A 172 -34.33 -9.59 21.73
C SER A 172 -33.43 -10.80 21.97
N GLY A 173 -33.58 -11.46 23.12
CA GLY A 173 -32.74 -12.53 23.67
C GLY A 173 -32.65 -13.86 22.89
N ALA A 174 -32.93 -13.91 21.60
CA ALA A 174 -32.68 -15.08 20.76
C ALA A 174 -31.39 -14.89 19.97
N SER A 175 -30.50 -15.90 19.98
CA SER A 175 -29.24 -15.91 19.21
C SER A 175 -29.51 -16.15 17.73
N PRO A 176 -29.50 -15.11 16.86
CA PRO A 176 -29.92 -15.25 15.48
C PRO A 176 -28.69 -15.34 14.55
N SER A 177 -28.83 -15.98 13.39
CA SER A 177 -27.75 -16.27 12.43
C SER A 177 -26.94 -15.01 12.02
N PRO A 178 -25.64 -15.11 11.66
CA PRO A 178 -24.81 -13.95 11.30
C PRO A 178 -25.42 -13.02 10.23
N LEU A 179 -26.07 -13.60 9.23
CA LEU A 179 -26.80 -12.88 8.17
C LEU A 179 -27.99 -12.07 8.71
N SER A 180 -28.67 -12.56 9.75
CA SER A 180 -29.82 -11.88 10.35
C SER A 180 -29.44 -10.73 11.30
N ARG A 181 -28.21 -10.74 11.85
CA ARG A 181 -27.62 -9.64 12.64
C ARG A 181 -26.91 -8.60 11.79
N PHE A 182 -26.59 -8.92 10.54
CA PHE A 182 -26.00 -7.98 9.60
C PHE A 182 -27.00 -6.87 9.30
N ARG A 183 -26.53 -5.63 9.37
CA ARG A 183 -27.36 -4.45 9.09
C ARG A 183 -26.69 -3.48 8.13
N ARG A 184 -25.35 -3.38 8.11
CA ARG A 184 -24.63 -2.40 7.28
C ARG A 184 -23.22 -2.85 6.90
N PHE A 185 -22.74 -2.36 5.75
CA PHE A 185 -21.32 -2.27 5.46
C PHE A 185 -20.81 -0.85 5.66
N LEU A 186 -19.54 -0.74 6.05
CA LEU A 186 -18.77 0.49 5.93
C LEU A 186 -17.64 0.28 4.92
N PRO A 187 -17.88 0.56 3.62
CA PRO A 187 -16.80 0.63 2.64
C PRO A 187 -15.94 1.87 2.87
N VAL A 188 -14.63 1.68 2.93
CA VAL A 188 -13.63 2.75 2.89
C VAL A 188 -12.83 2.59 1.60
N LEU A 189 -12.82 3.65 0.80
CA LEU A 189 -12.12 3.71 -0.48
C LEU A 189 -10.80 4.44 -0.28
N ILE A 190 -9.71 3.72 -0.52
CA ILE A 190 -8.35 4.26 -0.50
C ILE A 190 -7.92 4.48 -1.94
N LYS A 191 -7.48 5.70 -2.24
CA LYS A 191 -6.84 5.99 -3.53
C LYS A 191 -5.44 5.41 -3.47
N THR A 192 -5.04 4.65 -4.49
CA THR A 192 -3.61 4.33 -4.62
C THR A 192 -2.91 5.58 -5.18
N SER A 193 -2.19 6.32 -4.34
CA SER A 193 -1.33 7.42 -4.77
C SER A 193 0.03 6.91 -5.23
N ALA A 194 0.03 6.21 -6.36
CA ALA A 194 1.19 6.16 -7.25
C ALA A 194 0.73 5.62 -8.60
N PRO A 195 1.23 6.16 -9.73
CA PRO A 195 1.26 5.39 -10.96
C PRO A 195 1.98 4.09 -10.62
N LEU A 196 1.50 2.94 -11.11
CA LEU A 196 2.44 1.87 -11.36
C LEU A 196 3.48 2.50 -12.28
N ALA A 197 4.67 2.77 -11.76
CA ALA A 197 5.81 3.05 -12.60
C ALA A 197 5.96 1.81 -13.47
N THR A 198 5.41 1.90 -14.68
CA THR A 198 5.85 1.12 -15.82
C THR A 198 7.31 1.47 -15.98
N THR A 199 8.19 0.68 -15.38
CA THR A 199 9.56 0.55 -15.84
C THR A 199 9.49 -0.16 -17.19
N THR A 200 9.14 0.61 -18.21
CA THR A 200 9.37 0.32 -19.62
C THR A 200 10.08 1.52 -20.20
N SER A 201 11.41 1.46 -20.16
CA SER A 201 12.34 1.82 -21.23
C SER A 201 13.75 1.54 -20.75
#